data_AF-A0A256H3J0-F1
#
_entry.id   AF-A0A256H3J0-F1
#
_cell.length_a   1.000
_cell.length_b   1.000
_cell.length_c   1.000
_cell.angle_alpha   90.00
_cell.angle_beta   90.00
_cell.angle_gamma   90.00
#
_symmetry.space_group_name_H-M   'P 1'
#
loop_
_entity.id
_entity.type
_entity.pdbx_description
1 polymer ?
#
loop_
_entity_poly.entity_id
_entity_poly.type
_entity_poly.pdbx_seq_one_letter_code
_entity_poly.pdbx_strand_id
1 'polypeptide(L)' 'MEFSLQRAVLLVLGGLVPAAVFIADRAEIFVAVTLVNVLIIWGSLHVATGGSLRPGSASSDAADPDEA' A
#
# COMPACT_ATOMS: atom_id res chain seq x y z
N MET A 1 -18.88 5.11 -21.74
CA MET A 1 -18.62 5.63 -20.38
C MET A 1 -17.13 5.62 -20.18
N GLU A 2 -16.49 6.78 -20.18
CA GLU A 2 -15.08 6.87 -19.84
C GLU A 2 -14.95 6.64 -18.33
N PHE A 3 -14.68 5.39 -17.95
CA PHE A 3 -14.37 5.05 -16.57
C PHE A 3 -13.02 5.70 -16.25
N SER A 4 -13.07 6.91 -15.69
CA SER A 4 -11.88 7.56 -15.15
C SER A 4 -11.22 6.61 -14.15
N LEU A 5 -9.89 6.50 -14.24
CA LEU A 5 -9.06 5.69 -13.35
C LEU A 5 -9.36 6.00 -11.87
N GLN A 6 -9.63 7.27 -11.53
CA GLN A 6 -10.04 7.68 -10.19
C GLN A 6 -11.32 6.99 -9.73
N ARG A 7 -12.31 6.84 -10.63
CA ARG A 7 -13.59 6.22 -10.29
C ARG A 7 -13.43 4.72 -10.08
N ALA A 8 -12.56 4.07 -10.85
CA ALA A 8 -12.18 2.67 -10.62
C ALA A 8 -11.45 2.50 -9.27
N VAL A 9 -10.51 3.39 -8.96
CA VAL A 9 -9.77 3.36 -7.67
C VAL A 9 -10.72 3.60 -6.49
N LEU A 10 -11.63 4.56 -6.58
CA LEU A 10 -12.63 4.81 -5.53
C LEU A 10 -13.59 3.63 -5.34
N LEU A 11 -13.91 2.92 -6.41
CA LEU A 11 -14.78 1.74 -6.36
C LEU A 11 -14.06 0.55 -5.72
N VAL A 12 -12.78 0.35 -6.05
CA VAL A 12 -11.91 -0.61 -5.38
C VAL A 12 -11.77 -0.24 -3.90
N LEU A 13 -11.48 1.01 -3.57
CA LEU A 13 -11.31 1.47 -2.19
C LEU A 13 -12.60 1.32 -1.38
N GLY A 14 -13.75 1.63 -1.98
CA GLY A 14 -15.06 1.48 -1.36
C GLY A 14 -15.51 0.02 -1.18
N GLY A 15 -15.10 -0.89 -2.06
CA GLY A 15 -15.44 -2.31 -2.00
C GLY A 15 -14.45 -3.17 -1.22
N LEU A 16 -13.19 -2.76 -1.13
CA LEU A 16 -12.12 -3.53 -0.50
C LEU A 16 -12.33 -3.69 1.00
N VAL A 17 -12.74 -2.62 1.70
CA VAL A 17 -12.97 -2.65 3.15
C VAL A 17 -14.15 -3.58 3.51
N PRO A 18 -15.35 -3.47 2.89
CA PRO A 18 -16.44 -4.41 3.13
C PRO A 18 -16.10 -5.86 2.79
N ALA A 19 -15.38 -6.09 1.69
CA ALA A 19 -14.97 -7.44 1.29
C ALA A 19 -14.00 -8.07 2.30
N ALA A 20 -13.02 -7.30 2.79
CA ALA A 20 -12.10 -7.75 3.83
C ALA A 20 -12.83 -8.09 5.13
N VAL A 21 -13.79 -7.26 5.54
CA VAL A 21 -14.62 -7.50 6.74
C VAL A 21 -15.48 -8.75 6.57
N PHE A 22 -16.13 -8.93 5.42
CA PHE A 22 -16.95 -10.12 5.14
C PHE A 22 -16.13 -11.41 5.15
N ILE A 23 -14.92 -11.38 4.58
CA ILE A 23 -14.00 -12.53 4.60
C ILE A 23 -13.57 -12.83 6.03
N ALA A 24 -13.25 -11.81 6.84
CA ALA A 24 -12.84 -12.00 8.22
C ALA A 24 -13.98 -12.56 9.10
N ASP A 25 -15.23 -12.16 8.87
CA ASP A 25 -16.41 -12.64 9.60
C ASP A 25 -16.78 -14.09 9.23
N ARG A 26 -16.64 -14.46 7.95
CA ARG A 26 -16.94 -15.82 7.45
C ARG A 26 -15.80 -16.82 7.58
N ALA A 27 -14.59 -16.34 7.78
CA ALA A 27 -13.40 -17.17 7.82
C ALA A 27 -13.41 -18.11 9.03
N GLU A 28 -13.15 -19.41 8.79
CA GLU A 28 -12.71 -20.29 9.87
C GLU A 28 -11.47 -19.68 10.53
N ILE A 29 -11.29 -19.92 11.84
CA ILE A 29 -10.22 -19.32 12.68
C ILE A 29 -8.84 -19.39 11.99
N PHE A 30 -8.54 -20.48 11.27
CA PHE A 30 -7.28 -20.65 10.53
C PHE A 30 -7.09 -19.65 9.39
N VAL A 31 -8.16 -19.29 8.68
CA VAL A 31 -8.12 -18.28 7.62
C VAL A 31 -7.89 -16.89 8.21
N ALA A 32 -8.55 -16.57 9.33
CA ALA A 32 -8.31 -15.31 10.04
C ALA A 32 -6.85 -15.19 10.52
N VAL A 33 -6.30 -16.26 11.11
CA VAL A 33 -4.89 -16.32 11.52
C VAL A 33 -3.95 -16.14 10.32
N THR A 34 -4.25 -16.78 9.19
CA THR A 34 -3.45 -16.65 7.96
C THR A 34 -3.47 -15.21 7.44
N LEU A 35 -4.64 -14.57 7.44
CA LEU A 35 -4.81 -13.19 6.97
C LEU A 35 -4.04 -12.21 7.86
N VAL A 36 -4.09 -12.39 9.19
CA VAL A 36 -3.26 -11.64 10.14
C VAL A 36 -1.78 -11.84 9.86
N ASN A 37 -1.34 -13.08 9.61
CA ASN A 37 0.05 -13.39 9.32
C ASN A 37 0.55 -12.67 8.05
N VAL A 38 -0.24 -12.73 6.97
CA VAL A 38 0.04 -12.02 5.71
C VAL A 38 0.12 -10.51 5.93
N LEU A 39 -0.80 -9.91 6.70
CA LEU A 39 -0.75 -8.47 7.02
C LEU A 39 0.49 -8.09 7.84
N ILE A 40 0.91 -8.93 8.77
CA ILE A 40 2.14 -8.71 9.56
C ILE A 40 3.36 -8.76 8.63
N ILE A 41 3.46 -9.76 7.75
CA ILE A 41 4.56 -9.87 6.78
C ILE A 41 4.56 -8.66 5.85
N TRP A 42 3.40 -8.30 5.31
CA TRP A 42 3.26 -7.14 4.43
C TRP A 42 3.67 -5.85 5.13
N GLY A 43 3.21 -5.60 6.36
CA GLY A 43 3.57 -4.42 7.13
C GLY A 43 5.06 -4.39 7.47
N SER A 44 5.63 -5.53 7.85
CA SER A 44 7.06 -5.66 8.13
C SER A 44 7.89 -5.37 6.90
N LEU A 45 7.49 -5.91 5.74
CA LEU A 45 8.15 -5.66 4.47
C LEU A 45 7.98 -4.20 4.07
N HIS A 46 6.79 -3.63 4.18
CA HIS A 46 6.53 -2.23 3.87
C HIS A 46 7.39 -1.29 4.72
N VAL A 47 7.58 -1.58 6.00
CA VAL A 47 8.50 -0.84 6.89
C VAL A 47 9.95 -1.04 6.47
N ALA A 48 10.38 -2.29 6.22
CA ALA A 48 11.74 -2.60 5.80
C ALA A 48 12.11 -2.01 4.43
N THR A 49 11.13 -1.88 3.53
CA THR A 49 11.30 -1.33 2.18
C THR A 49 11.08 0.19 2.13
N GLY A 50 10.84 0.84 3.28
CA GLY A 50 10.73 2.31 3.36
C GLY A 50 9.43 2.90 2.81
N GLY A 51 8.31 2.17 2.91
CA GLY A 51 7.03 2.47 2.27
C GLY A 51 6.25 3.72 2.73
N SER A 52 6.86 4.64 3.47
CA SER A 52 6.28 5.98 3.61
C SER A 52 7.31 6.96 3.07
N LEU A 53 6.99 7.55 1.91
CA LEU A 53 7.42 8.89 1.48
C LEU A 53 8.47 9.48 2.42
N ARG A 54 9.77 9.30 2.12
CA ARG A 54 10.82 10.11 2.74
C ARG A 54 10.57 11.54 2.25
N PRO A 55 10.02 12.46 3.06
CA PRO A 55 9.88 13.84 2.65
C PRO A 55 11.26 14.45 2.91
N GLY A 56 12.16 14.35 1.93
CA GLY A 56 13.53 14.84 2.14
C GLY A 56 14.60 14.46 1.13
N SER A 57 14.30 13.83 -0.01
CA SER A 57 15.30 13.65 -1.08
C SER A 57 15.07 14.54 -2.30
N ALA A 58 14.45 15.71 -2.09
CA ALA A 58 14.31 16.76 -3.11
C ALA A 58 15.17 18.00 -2.78
N SER A 59 16.33 17.81 -2.15
CA SER A 59 17.29 18.89 -1.92
C SER A 59 18.71 18.42 -2.26
N SER A 60 19.21 18.97 -3.36
CA SER A 60 20.64 19.19 -3.62
C SER A 60 21.49 18.00 -4.06
N ASP A 61 21.23 17.46 -5.26
CA ASP A 61 22.33 16.87 -6.05
C ASP A 61 22.16 17.11 -7.56
N ALA A 62 21.81 18.36 -7.90
CA ALA A 62 21.72 18.85 -9.27
C ALA A 62 22.42 20.21 -9.36
N ALA A 63 23.70 20.26 -9.02
CA ALA A 63 24.62 21.33 -9.40
C ALA A 63 26.05 20.88 -9.12
N ASP A 64 26.64 20.10 -10.04
CA ASP A 64 28.09 20.15 -10.20
C ASP A 64 28.44 20.17 -11.70
N PRO A 65 28.67 21.37 -12.27
CA PRO A 65 29.34 21.52 -13.53
C PRO A 65 30.64 22.32 -13.31
N ASP A 66 31.71 21.68 -12.82
CA ASP A 66 33.07 22.24 -12.89
C ASP A 66 34.11 21.12 -12.80
N GLU A 67 34.36 20.41 -13.91
CA GLU A 67 35.70 19.86 -14.18
C GLU A 67 36.41 20.83 -15.13
N ALA A 68 37.35 21.58 -14.54
CA ALA A 68 38.31 22.45 -15.20
C ALA A 68 39.64 21.73 -15.48
#